data_AF-A0A919HVA8-F1
#
_entry.id   AF-A0A919HVA8-F1
#
_cell.length_a   1.000
_cell.length_b   1.000
_cell.length_c   1.000
_cell.angle_alpha   90.00
_cell.angle_beta   90.00
_cell.angle_gamma   90.00
#
_symmetry.space_group_name_H-M   'P 1'
#
loop_
_entity.id
_entity.type
_entity.pdbx_description
1 polymer ?
#
loop_
_entity_poly.entity_id
_entity_poly.type
_entity_poly.pdbx_seq_one_letter_code
_entity_poly.pdbx_strand_id
1 'polypeptide(L)'
;MDKIKKRWAGYFVGLLVVLAAAAWWLLRPPGLPAGFASSNGRIEATEVDIASKIAGRIDTILVKEGQFVHQGEVLARMDTRVLNEQRLEAAAQIKEAESAVPPPEPCSISDKVKCVPAKR
;
A
#
# COMPACT_ATOMS: atom_id res chain seq x y z
N MET A 1 38.50 -19.43 72.75
CA MET A 1 37.62 -20.51 72.23
C MET A 1 37.02 -20.13 70.86
N ASP A 2 37.73 -19.29 70.10
CA ASP A 2 37.13 -18.34 69.14
C ASP A 2 37.58 -18.68 67.72
N LYS A 3 38.74 -19.33 67.59
CA LYS A 3 39.29 -19.84 66.33
C LYS A 3 38.44 -20.97 65.72
N ILE A 4 37.89 -21.86 66.55
CA ILE A 4 37.03 -22.96 66.09
C ILE A 4 35.68 -22.44 65.56
N LYS A 5 35.05 -21.51 66.28
CA LYS A 5 33.81 -20.86 65.84
C LYS A 5 33.99 -20.10 64.53
N LYS A 6 35.14 -19.43 64.34
CA LYS A 6 35.47 -18.71 63.10
C LYS A 6 35.68 -19.65 61.90
N ARG A 7 36.28 -20.83 62.12
CA ARG A 7 36.41 -21.87 61.07
C ARG A 7 35.06 -22.46 60.69
N TRP A 8 34.21 -22.75 61.67
CA TRP A 8 32.86 -23.25 61.44
C TRP A 8 31.97 -22.23 60.72
N ALA A 9 32.10 -20.94 61.08
CA ALA A 9 31.43 -19.87 60.36
C ALA A 9 31.87 -19.81 58.88
N GLY A 10 33.17 -20.00 58.60
CA GLY A 10 33.67 -20.08 57.22
C GLY A 10 33.09 -21.25 56.43
N TYR A 11 32.99 -22.45 57.05
CA TYR A 11 32.36 -23.61 56.40
C TYR A 11 30.87 -23.41 56.16
N PHE A 12 30.14 -22.79 57.09
CA PHE A 12 28.73 -22.46 56.92
C PHE A 12 28.48 -21.49 55.77
N VAL A 13 29.31 -20.45 55.66
CA VAL A 13 29.24 -19.49 54.54
C VAL A 13 29.57 -20.19 53.23
N GLY A 14 30.60 -21.04 53.20
CA GLY A 14 30.93 -21.83 52.01
C GLY A 14 29.80 -22.75 51.58
N LEU A 15 29.17 -23.45 52.53
CA LEU A 15 28.02 -24.32 52.27
C LEU A 15 26.82 -23.54 51.71
N LEU A 16 26.51 -22.38 52.29
CA LEU A 16 25.43 -21.51 51.79
C LEU A 16 25.68 -21.02 50.37
N VAL A 17 26.92 -20.64 50.04
CA VAL A 17 27.28 -20.20 48.68
C VAL A 17 27.10 -21.34 47.67
N VAL A 18 27.53 -22.56 48.03
CA VAL A 18 27.37 -23.74 47.16
C VAL A 18 25.89 -24.07 46.95
N LEU A 19 25.08 -24.04 48.02
CA LEU A 19 23.64 -24.29 47.92
C LEU A 19 22.94 -23.23 47.07
N ALA A 20 23.29 -21.95 47.23
CA ALA A 20 22.75 -20.87 46.41
C ALA A 20 23.12 -21.02 44.92
N ALA A 21 24.37 -21.40 44.62
CA ALA A 21 24.82 -21.63 43.25
C ALA A 21 24.11 -22.83 42.61
N ALA A 22 23.92 -23.92 43.36
CA ALA A 22 23.21 -25.10 42.91
C ALA A 22 21.72 -24.80 42.65
N ALA A 23 21.07 -24.08 43.57
CA ALA A 23 19.69 -23.64 43.39
C ALA A 23 19.55 -22.76 42.14
N TRP A 24 20.44 -21.78 41.96
CA TRP A 24 20.43 -20.93 40.77
C TRP A 24 20.64 -21.71 39.47
N TRP A 25 21.49 -22.74 39.46
CA TRP A 25 21.66 -23.58 38.27
C TRP A 25 20.41 -24.38 37.94
N LEU A 26 19.75 -24.94 38.96
CA LEU A 26 18.59 -25.81 38.80
C LEU A 26 17.30 -25.03 38.47
N LEU A 27 17.19 -23.78 38.93
CA LEU A 27 16.02 -22.91 38.73
C LEU A 27 16.11 -22.05 37.46
N ARG A 28 17.23 -22.09 36.73
CA ARG A 28 17.34 -21.38 35.44
C ARG A 28 16.34 -21.98 34.44
N PRO A 29 15.44 -21.18 33.86
CA PRO A 29 14.55 -21.67 32.82
C PRO A 29 15.39 -22.17 31.63
N PRO A 30 15.03 -23.32 31.02
CA PRO A 30 15.67 -23.74 29.78
C PRO A 30 15.52 -22.62 28.76
N GLY A 31 16.64 -22.18 28.17
CA GLY A 31 16.64 -21.20 27.09
C GLY A 31 15.83 -21.70 25.89
N LEU A 32 15.61 -20.83 24.91
CA LEU A 32 14.82 -21.18 23.73
C LEU A 32 15.38 -22.46 23.06
N PRO A 33 14.51 -23.39 22.63
CA PRO A 33 14.93 -24.62 21.98
C PRO A 33 15.70 -24.35 20.68
N ALA A 34 16.58 -25.28 20.30
CA ALA A 34 17.38 -25.16 19.09
C ALA A 34 16.48 -24.91 17.87
N GLY A 35 16.75 -23.82 17.13
CA GLY A 35 15.96 -23.39 15.97
C GLY A 35 15.03 -22.20 16.23
N PHE A 36 14.83 -21.78 17.49
CA PHE A 36 14.04 -20.59 17.81
C PHE A 36 14.94 -19.42 18.17
N ALA A 37 14.99 -18.42 17.29
CA ALA A 37 15.60 -17.13 17.57
C ALA A 37 14.54 -16.17 18.12
N SER A 38 14.74 -15.61 19.31
CA SER A 38 13.92 -14.53 19.82
C SER A 38 14.37 -13.22 19.17
N SER A 39 13.54 -12.67 18.28
CA SER A 39 13.74 -11.34 17.71
C SER A 39 12.48 -10.52 17.93
N ASN A 40 12.64 -9.28 18.41
CA ASN A 40 11.57 -8.29 18.38
C ASN A 40 11.46 -7.74 16.96
N GLY A 41 10.87 -8.53 16.08
CA GLY A 41 10.51 -8.05 14.74
C GLY A 41 9.31 -7.12 14.84
N ARG A 42 9.38 -5.97 14.16
CA ARG A 42 8.21 -5.15 13.90
C ARG A 42 7.73 -5.46 12.49
N ILE A 43 6.51 -5.95 12.38
CA ILE A 43 5.87 -6.22 11.10
C ILE A 43 5.37 -4.89 10.58
N GLU A 44 5.91 -4.44 9.45
CA GLU A 44 5.48 -3.23 8.75
C GLU A 44 4.72 -3.67 7.49
N ALA A 45 3.53 -3.10 7.26
CA ALA A 45 2.70 -3.36 6.09
C ALA A 45 2.45 -2.05 5.34
N THR A 46 2.56 -2.08 4.01
CA THR A 46 2.21 -0.93 3.17
C THR A 46 0.72 -0.94 2.91
N GLU A 47 -0.01 -0.03 3.55
CA GLU A 47 -1.44 0.18 3.31
C GLU A 47 -1.64 1.13 2.13
N VAL A 48 -2.58 0.79 1.24
CA VAL A 48 -2.93 1.60 0.07
C VAL A 48 -4.44 1.77 0.04
N ASP A 49 -4.90 2.99 0.31
CA ASP A 49 -6.32 3.35 0.20
C ASP A 49 -6.71 3.59 -1.26
N ILE A 50 -7.78 2.93 -1.70
CA ILE A 50 -8.29 3.05 -3.07
C ILE A 50 -9.52 3.94 -3.06
N ALA A 51 -9.39 5.13 -3.64
CA ALA A 51 -10.48 6.10 -3.78
C ALA A 51 -10.75 6.44 -5.26
N SER A 52 -12.01 6.70 -5.58
CA SER A 52 -12.41 7.16 -6.92
C SER A 52 -12.00 8.61 -7.15
N LYS A 53 -11.35 8.90 -8.29
CA LYS A 53 -10.96 10.27 -8.68
C LYS A 53 -12.15 11.22 -8.85
N ILE A 54 -13.30 10.69 -9.23
CA ILE A 54 -14.54 11.44 -9.46
C ILE A 54 -15.59 10.85 -8.53
N ALA A 55 -16.36 11.71 -7.86
CA ALA A 55 -17.50 11.26 -7.06
C ALA A 55 -18.57 10.67 -7.98
N GLY A 56 -19.04 9.46 -7.66
CA GLY A 56 -20.02 8.74 -8.46
C GLY A 56 -20.60 7.55 -7.71
N ARG A 57 -21.62 6.94 -8.28
CA ARG A 57 -22.24 5.72 -7.72
C ARG A 57 -21.47 4.49 -8.23
N ILE A 58 -21.25 3.51 -7.34
CA ILE A 58 -20.70 2.21 -7.73
C ILE A 58 -21.82 1.39 -8.39
N ASP A 59 -21.53 0.85 -9.57
CA ASP A 59 -22.42 -0.05 -10.31
C ASP A 59 -22.24 -1.49 -9.80
N THR A 60 -21.00 -1.98 -9.83
CA THR A 60 -20.66 -3.35 -9.39
C THR A 60 -19.30 -3.41 -8.70
N ILE A 61 -19.22 -4.22 -7.64
CA ILE A 61 -17.96 -4.59 -6.98
C ILE A 61 -17.56 -5.99 -7.49
N LEU A 62 -16.33 -6.13 -7.99
CA LEU A 62 -15.85 -7.34 -8.68
C LEU A 62 -15.00 -8.24 -7.76
N VAL A 63 -14.67 -7.75 -6.56
CA VAL A 63 -13.78 -8.42 -5.60
C VAL A 63 -14.46 -8.61 -4.25
N LYS A 64 -14.04 -9.63 -3.51
CA LYS A 64 -14.53 -9.91 -2.14
C LYS A 64 -13.51 -9.49 -1.10
N GLU A 65 -13.99 -9.22 0.12
CA GLU A 65 -13.12 -8.98 1.27
C GLU A 65 -12.19 -10.19 1.52
N GLY A 66 -10.91 -9.90 1.77
CA GLY A 66 -9.88 -10.93 1.97
C GLY A 66 -9.37 -11.62 0.69
N GLN A 67 -9.84 -11.22 -0.49
CA GLN A 67 -9.33 -11.71 -1.76
C GLN A 67 -7.97 -11.05 -2.09
N PHE A 68 -7.00 -11.84 -2.55
CA PHE A 68 -5.76 -11.32 -3.10
C PHE A 68 -6.03 -10.64 -4.45
N VAL A 69 -5.53 -9.43 -4.62
CA VAL A 69 -5.66 -8.63 -5.84
C VAL A 69 -4.28 -8.24 -6.36
N HIS A 70 -4.18 -8.10 -7.68
CA HIS A 70 -2.93 -7.72 -8.33
C HIS A 70 -2.97 -6.28 -8.86
N GLN A 71 -1.79 -5.70 -9.10
CA GLN A 71 -1.71 -4.35 -9.66
C GLN A 71 -2.37 -4.29 -11.05
N GLY A 72 -3.26 -3.32 -11.24
CA GLY A 72 -3.99 -3.12 -12.49
C GLY A 72 -5.30 -3.90 -12.59
N GLU A 73 -5.67 -4.67 -11.56
CA GLU A 73 -6.96 -5.36 -11.52
C GLU A 73 -8.12 -4.40 -11.28
N VAL A 74 -9.24 -4.62 -11.98
CA VAL A 74 -10.44 -3.79 -11.83
C VAL A 74 -11.24 -4.26 -10.62
N LEU A 75 -11.24 -3.47 -9.56
CA LEU A 75 -11.91 -3.80 -8.30
C LEU A 75 -13.41 -3.48 -8.30
N ALA A 76 -13.78 -2.38 -8.94
CA ALA A 76 -15.16 -1.93 -9.01
C ALA A 76 -15.40 -1.14 -10.30
N ARG A 77 -16.65 -1.15 -10.77
CA ARG A 77 -17.14 -0.35 -11.90
C ARG A 77 -18.05 0.75 -11.39
N MET A 78 -17.89 1.95 -11.92
CA MET A 78 -18.74 3.10 -11.61
C MET A 78 -19.90 3.18 -12.60
N ASP A 79 -21.05 3.68 -12.14
CA ASP A 79 -22.15 4.04 -13.03
C ASP A 79 -21.77 5.27 -13.86
N THR A 80 -21.68 5.09 -15.18
CA THR A 80 -21.27 6.11 -16.14
C THR A 80 -22.41 6.60 -17.03
N ARG A 81 -23.68 6.30 -16.72
CA ARG A 81 -24.81 6.70 -17.58
C ARG A 81 -24.81 8.18 -17.89
N VAL A 82 -24.80 9.03 -16.86
CA VAL A 82 -24.80 10.49 -17.02
C VAL A 82 -23.57 10.98 -17.78
N LEU A 83 -22.40 10.40 -17.50
CA LEU A 83 -21.15 10.78 -18.14
C LEU A 83 -21.13 10.39 -19.62
N ASN A 84 -21.75 9.28 -19.98
CA ASN A 84 -21.85 8.82 -21.36
C ASN A 84 -22.81 9.69 -22.17
N GLU A 85 -23.94 10.09 -21.60
CA GLU A 85 -24.87 11.04 -22.23
C GLU A 85 -24.18 12.39 -22.50
N GLN A 86 -23.46 12.94 -21.51
CA GLN A 86 -22.69 14.18 -21.70
C GLN A 86 -21.64 14.07 -22.81
N ARG A 87 -20.99 12.91 -22.93
CA ARG A 87 -20.02 12.66 -24.00
C ARG A 87 -20.69 12.60 -25.36
N LEU A 88 -21.86 11.97 -25.46
CA LEU A 88 -22.64 11.91 -26.70
C LEU A 88 -23.12 13.28 -27.11
N GLU A 89 -23.60 14.09 -26.18
CA GLU A 89 -24.00 15.48 -26.43
C GLU A 89 -22.83 16.32 -26.95
N ALA A 90 -21.67 16.26 -26.28
CA ALA A 90 -20.47 16.96 -26.74
C ALA A 90 -20.00 16.48 -28.13
N ALA A 91 -20.08 15.18 -28.40
CA ALA A 91 -19.72 14.62 -29.71
C ALA A 91 -20.68 15.09 -30.81
N ALA A 92 -21.97 15.22 -30.50
CA ALA A 92 -22.96 15.74 -31.43
C ALA A 92 -22.69 17.23 -31.75
N GLN A 93 -22.36 18.04 -30.76
CA GLN A 93 -22.01 19.45 -30.95
C GLN A 93 -20.76 19.62 -31.84
N ILE A 94 -19.74 18.77 -31.66
CA ILE A 94 -18.54 18.79 -32.53
C ILE A 94 -18.92 18.46 -33.96
N LYS A 95 -19.75 17.43 -34.17
CA LYS A 95 -20.18 17.01 -35.51
C LYS A 95 -21.03 18.09 -36.20
N GLU A 96 -21.87 18.79 -35.44
CA GLU A 96 -22.63 19.92 -35.94
C GLU A 96 -21.70 21.07 -36.35
N ALA A 97 -20.70 21.40 -35.52
CA ALA A 97 -19.70 22.41 -35.85
C ALA A 97 -18.88 22.04 -37.10
N GLU A 98 -18.44 20.78 -37.23
CA GLU A 98 -17.74 20.29 -38.43
C GLU A 98 -18.61 20.36 -39.68
N SER A 99 -19.91 20.08 -39.55
CA SER A 99 -20.86 20.15 -40.67
C SER A 99 -21.25 21.59 -41.03
N ALA A 100 -21.20 22.49 -40.05
CA ALA A 100 -21.46 23.91 -40.21
C ALA A 100 -20.25 24.66 -40.79
N VAL A 101 -19.05 24.07 -40.77
CA VAL A 101 -17.92 24.56 -41.57
C VAL A 101 -18.27 24.26 -43.03
N PRO A 102 -18.56 25.29 -43.85
CA PRO A 102 -18.82 25.07 -45.25
C PRO A 102 -17.59 24.40 -45.88
N PRO A 103 -17.78 23.47 -46.85
CA PRO A 103 -16.64 22.97 -47.62
C PRO A 103 -15.84 24.17 -48.12
N PRO A 104 -14.50 24.14 -48.05
CA PRO A 104 -13.71 25.26 -48.53
C PRO A 104 -14.18 25.60 -49.93
N GLU A 105 -14.70 26.82 -50.08
CA GLU A 105 -15.13 27.30 -51.39
C GLU A 105 -13.96 27.07 -52.35
N PRO A 106 -14.17 26.43 -53.51
CA PRO A 106 -13.08 26.18 -54.43
C PRO A 106 -12.46 27.55 -54.74
N CYS A 107 -11.20 27.75 -54.31
CA CYS A 107 -10.49 29.00 -54.55
C CYS A 107 -10.55 29.30 -56.05
N SER A 108 -11.40 30.26 -56.44
CA SER A 108 -11.33 30.86 -57.75
C SER A 108 -9.96 31.53 -57.83
N ILE A 109 -9.20 31.15 -58.85
CA ILE A 109 -7.84 31.64 -59.13
C ILE A 109 -7.93 33.08 -59.66
N SER A 110 -8.55 34.01 -58.93
CA SER A 110 -8.50 35.45 -59.26
C SER A 110 -7.80 36.29 -58.21
N ASP A 111 -7.80 35.88 -56.94
CA ASP A 111 -7.35 36.78 -55.87
C ASP A 111 -5.98 36.34 -55.36
N LYS A 112 -4.94 36.86 -56.03
CA LYS A 112 -3.55 36.80 -55.55
C LYS A 112 -3.38 37.65 -54.27
N VAL A 113 -4.03 37.29 -53.17
CA VAL A 113 -3.71 37.89 -51.86
C VAL A 113 -3.75 36.82 -50.77
N LYS A 114 -2.60 36.17 -50.62
CA LYS A 114 -2.00 35.79 -49.34
C LYS A 114 -2.67 34.64 -48.56
N CYS A 115 -2.60 33.43 -49.12
CA CYS A 115 -2.54 32.22 -48.30
C CYS A 115 -1.16 32.16 -47.62
N VAL A 116 -1.11 32.39 -46.30
CA VAL A 116 0.08 32.10 -45.48
C VAL A 116 0.00 30.61 -45.09
N PRO A 117 1.03 29.79 -45.34
CA PRO A 117 0.99 28.38 -44.97
C PRO A 117 1.07 28.23 -43.45
N ALA A 118 0.12 27.50 -42.87
CA ALA A 118 0.19 27.01 -41.50
C ALA A 118 1.43 26.13 -41.33
N LYS A 119 2.33 26.55 -40.43
CA LYS A 119 3.58 25.85 -40.11
C LYS A 119 3.27 24.62 -39.27
N ARG A 120 3.94 23.49 -39.58
CA ARG A 120 4.02 22.28 -38.74
C ARG A 120 4.55 22.59 -37.34
#